data_AF-A0A828ZU39-F1
#
_entry.id   AF-A0A828ZU39-F1
#
_cell.length_a   1.000
_cell.length_b   1.000
_cell.length_c   1.000
_cell.angle_alpha   90.00
_cell.angle_beta   90.00
_cell.angle_gamma   90.00
#
_symmetry.space_group_name_H-M   'P 1'
#
loop_
_entity.id
_entity.type
_entity.pdbx_description
1 polymer ?
#
loop_
_entity_poly.entity_id
_entity_poly.type
_entity_poly.pdbx_seq_one_letter_code
_entity_poly.pdbx_strand_id
1 'polypeptide(L)' 'MESLYDVQQLFKKFGIFIYVGARIYDIELMTIELRNLYDSRLIDHDTYMTAWRILKREHRIEESRKKGNL' A
#
# COMPACT_ATOMS: atom_id res chain seq x y z
N MET A 1 -5.18 10.48 -5.90
CA MET A 1 -4.81 9.08 -5.62
C MET A 1 -6.03 8.40 -5.04
N GLU A 2 -6.55 7.38 -5.72
CA GLU A 2 -7.88 6.80 -5.47
C GLU A 2 -7.86 5.26 -5.43
N SER A 3 -6.80 4.65 -5.95
CA SER A 3 -6.67 3.21 -6.15
C SER A 3 -5.35 2.65 -5.62
N LEU A 4 -5.25 1.31 -5.48
CA LEU A 4 -3.98 0.65 -5.17
C LEU A 4 -2.92 0.95 -6.24
N TYR A 5 -3.34 1.09 -7.49
CA TYR A 5 -2.45 1.40 -8.60
C TYR A 5 -1.78 2.77 -8.43
N ASP A 6 -2.52 3.77 -7.95
CA ASP A 6 -1.95 5.09 -7.65
C ASP A 6 -0.91 5.04 -6.53
N VAL A 7 -1.16 4.21 -5.50
CA VAL A 7 -0.19 3.97 -4.43
C VAL A 7 1.07 3.28 -4.98
N GLN A 8 0.91 2.34 -5.91
CA GLN A 8 2.06 1.76 -6.62
C GLN A 8 2.82 2.82 -7.44
N GLN A 9 2.13 3.74 -8.12
CA GLN A 9 2.80 4.84 -8.83
C GLN A 9 3.54 5.78 -7.88
N LEU A 10 3.04 6.00 -6.66
CA LEU A 10 3.76 6.74 -5.63
C LEU A 10 5.12 6.07 -5.33
N PHE A 11 5.13 4.75 -5.07
CA PHE A 11 6.36 4.00 -4.81
C PHE A 11 7.36 4.03 -5.97
N LYS A 12 6.87 3.97 -7.21
CA LYS A 12 7.73 4.05 -8.40
C LYS A 12 8.52 5.36 -8.49
N LYS A 13 8.00 6.48 -7.95
CA LYS A 13 8.75 7.76 -7.89
C LYS A 13 10.02 7.65 -7.06
N PHE A 14 10.08 6.70 -6.14
CA PHE A 14 11.23 6.41 -5.28
C PHE A 14 12.03 5.17 -5.74
N GLY A 15 11.71 4.61 -6.91
CA GLY A 15 12.33 3.37 -7.40
C GLY A 15 11.91 2.11 -6.64
N ILE A 16 10.84 2.17 -5.86
CA ILE A 16 10.35 1.05 -5.05
C ILE A 16 9.35 0.22 -5.87
N PHE A 17 9.65 -1.07 -6.03
CA PHE A 17 8.77 -2.05 -6.67
C PHE A 17 8.52 -3.21 -5.70
N ILE A 18 7.25 -3.43 -5.36
CA ILE A 18 6.84 -4.43 -4.37
C ILE A 18 6.06 -5.53 -5.10
N TYR A 19 6.60 -6.75 -5.04
CA TYR A 19 5.96 -7.95 -5.55
C TYR A 19 6.54 -9.19 -4.85
N VAL A 20 5.75 -9.80 -3.97
CA VAL A 20 6.11 -11.01 -3.19
C VAL A 20 5.25 -12.22 -3.55
N GLY A 21 4.47 -12.12 -4.64
CA GLY A 21 3.70 -13.22 -5.22
C GLY A 21 2.28 -13.38 -4.70
N ALA A 22 1.92 -12.74 -3.58
CA ALA A 22 0.54 -12.69 -3.09
C ALA A 22 0.10 -11.27 -2.74
N ARG A 23 -1.06 -10.87 -3.28
CA ARG A 23 -1.57 -9.49 -3.17
C ARG A 23 -1.70 -8.99 -1.73
N ILE A 24 -2.12 -9.84 -0.79
CA ILE A 24 -2.22 -9.41 0.62
C ILE A 24 -0.85 -9.03 1.19
N TYR A 25 0.17 -9.82 0.89
CA TYR A 25 1.53 -9.58 1.39
C TYR A 25 2.17 -8.39 0.67
N ASP A 26 1.83 -8.16 -0.61
CA ASP A 26 2.21 -6.93 -1.32
C ASP A 26 1.64 -5.69 -0.59
N ILE A 27 0.36 -5.73 -0.18
CA ILE A 27 -0.30 -4.62 0.53
C ILE A 27 0.31 -4.41 1.93
N GLU A 28 0.64 -5.48 2.64
CA GLU A 28 1.32 -5.42 3.94
C GLU A 28 2.71 -4.77 3.80
N LEU A 29 3.52 -5.20 2.83
CA LEU A 29 4.84 -4.63 2.59
C LEU A 29 4.77 -3.18 2.11
N MET A 30 3.79 -2.84 1.25
CA MET A 30 3.51 -1.45 0.89
C MET A 30 3.17 -0.60 2.12
N THR A 31 2.46 -1.15 3.10
CA THR A 31 2.10 -0.39 4.31
C THR A 31 3.34 -0.07 5.15
N ILE A 32 4.29 -1.01 5.23
CA ILE A 32 5.58 -0.81 5.90
C ILE A 32 6.39 0.26 5.17
N GLU A 33 6.56 0.14 3.85
CA GLU A 33 7.34 1.11 3.08
C GLU A 33 6.72 2.50 3.05
N LEU A 34 5.39 2.61 3.01
CA LEU A 34 4.71 3.89 3.11
C LEU A 34 5.05 4.62 4.42
N ARG A 35 5.13 3.87 5.53
CA ARG A 35 5.54 4.41 6.83
C ARG A 35 7.01 4.84 6.81
N ASN A 36 7.90 4.05 6.23
CA ASN A 36 9.32 4.41 6.08
C ASN A 36 9.50 5.73 5.32
N LEU A 37 8.76 5.92 4.21
CA LEU A 37 8.78 7.17 3.45
C LEU A 37 8.30 8.37 4.28
N TYR A 38 7.26 8.20 5.08
CA TYR A 38 6.73 9.26 5.94
C TYR A 38 7.68 9.59 7.11
N ASP A 39 8.17 8.57 7.82
CA ASP A 39 9.10 8.73 8.95
C ASP A 39 10.43 9.38 8.49
N SER A 40 10.85 9.10 7.26
CA SER A 40 12.00 9.73 6.60
C SER A 40 11.72 11.12 6.02
N ARG A 41 10.49 11.64 6.16
CA ARG A 41 10.01 12.92 5.62
C ARG A 41 10.12 13.05 4.09
N LEU A 42 10.07 11.93 3.37
CA LEU A 42 10.09 11.91 1.90
C LEU A 42 8.71 12.16 1.27
N ILE A 43 7.64 12.02 2.06
CA ILE A 43 6.27 12.37 1.70
C ILE A 43 5.61 13.16 2.82
N ASP A 44 4.66 14.02 2.49
CA ASP A 44 3.89 14.78 3.47
C ASP A 44 2.79 13.95 4.14
N HIS A 45 2.18 14.54 5.18
CA HIS A 45 1.13 13.89 5.96
C HIS A 45 -0.11 13.55 5.13
N ASP A 46 -0.54 14.44 4.23
CA ASP A 46 -1.74 14.23 3.43
C ASP A 46 -1.56 13.08 2.43
N THR A 47 -0.38 13.00 1.81
CA THR A 47 0.03 11.89 0.93
C THR A 47 0.05 10.58 1.69
N TYR A 48 0.68 10.55 2.87
CA TYR A 48 0.72 9.38 3.74
C TYR A 48 -0.68 8.92 4.13
N MET A 49 -1.53 9.81 4.66
CA MET A 49 -2.88 9.48 5.10
C MET A 49 -3.77 9.00 3.96
N THR A 50 -3.63 9.60 2.77
CA THR A 50 -4.39 9.19 1.58
C THR A 50 -3.99 7.79 1.13
N ALA A 51 -2.69 7.50 1.01
CA ALA A 51 -2.21 6.17 0.61
C ALA A 51 -2.57 5.11 1.66
N TRP A 52 -2.41 5.43 2.94
CA TRP A 52 -2.71 4.51 4.04
C TRP A 52 -4.19 4.09 4.05
N ARG A 53 -5.11 5.03 3.83
CA ARG A 53 -6.55 4.71 3.74
C ARG A 53 -6.85 3.74 2.58
N ILE A 54 -6.19 3.93 1.45
CA ILE A 54 -6.35 3.04 0.28
C ILE A 54 -5.80 1.65 0.61
N LEU A 55 -4.56 1.55 1.10
CA LEU A 55 -3.95 0.26 1.47
C LEU A 55 -4.82 -0.48 2.49
N LYS A 56 -5.33 0.22 3.51
CA LYS A 56 -6.23 -0.34 4.52
C LYS A 56 -7.55 -0.85 3.92
N ARG A 57 -8.13 -0.15 2.95
CA ARG A 57 -9.34 -0.60 2.24
C ARG A 57 -9.06 -1.87 1.43
N GLU A 58 -7.99 -1.86 0.65
CA GLU A 58 -7.59 -2.98 -0.22
C GLU A 58 -7.24 -4.22 0.58
N HIS A 59 -6.55 -4.06 1.72
CA HIS A 59 -6.25 -5.15 2.64
C HIS A 59 -7.53 -5.86 3.10
N ARG A 60 -8.54 -5.11 3.57
CA ARG A 60 -9.82 -5.67 4.02
C ARG A 60 -10.58 -6.41 2.93
N ILE A 61 -10.54 -5.88 1.70
CA ILE A 61 -11.15 -6.54 0.53
C ILE A 61 -10.45 -7.87 0.28
N GLU A 62 -9.12 -7.88 0.29
CA GLU A 62 -8.32 -9.08 0.02
C GLU A 62 -8.43 -10.14 1.14
N GLU A 63 -8.49 -9.72 2.40
CA GLU A 63 -8.79 -10.61 3.53
C GLU A 63 -10.16 -11.28 3.39
N SER A 64 -11.18 -10.51 2.97
CA SER A 64 -12.53 -11.03 2.78
C SER A 64 -12.58 -12.07 1.66
N ARG A 65 -11.82 -11.85 0.57
CA ARG A 65 -11.65 -12.83 -0.51
C ARG A 65 -10.96 -14.10 -0.05
N LYS A 66 -9.88 -13.99 0.73
CA LYS A 66 -9.20 -15.17 1.28
C LYS A 66 -10.10 -16.00 2.20
N LYS A 67 -10.95 -15.35 3.01
CA LYS A 67 -11.90 -16.04 3.90
C LYS A 67 -13.05 -16.73 3.16
N GLY A 68 -13.48 -16.20 2.01
CA GLY A 68 -14.52 -16.82 1.18
C GLY A 68 -14.03 -17.94 0.27
N ASN A 69 -12.71 -18.12 0.15
CA ASN A 69 -12.07 -19.21 -0.61
C ASN A 69 -11.61 -20.39 0.28
N LEU A 70 -12.02 -20.38 1.57
CA LEU A 70 -11.86 -21.47 2.54
C LEU A 70 -13.23 -22.12 2.77
#